data_AF-X1F823-F1
#
_entry.id   AF-X1F823-F1
#
_cell.length_a   1.000
_cell.length_b   1.000
_cell.length_c   1.000
_cell.angle_alpha   90.00
_cell.angle_beta   90.00
_cell.angle_gamma   90.00
#
_symmetry.space_group_name_H-M   'P 1'
#
loop_
_entity.id
_entity.type
_entity.pdbx_description
1 polymer ?
#
loop_
_entity_poly.entity_id
_entity_poly.type
_entity_poly.pdbx_seq_one_letter_code
_entity_poly.pdbx_strand_id
1 'polypeptide(L)'
;KYETSQKRYEIDVIGIYQSFILIIDAKQWKRKDSYGAMNKAANLQYQRVVALKKNPETISDLIQKLLGLKYNVRKRLPFTLIPLMVTLETNWIKINDNSVPLVEIYNLNSFLQELPVNLHYFKTVKVSKIIAQKQLL
;
A
#
# COMPACT_ATOMS: atom_id res chain seq x y z
N LYS A 1 13.31 25.82 9.88
CA LYS A 1 12.98 24.51 9.25
C LYS A 1 13.52 23.44 10.18
N TYR A 2 12.66 22.62 10.79
CA TYR A 2 13.11 21.46 11.57
C TYR A 2 13.41 20.34 10.57
N GLU A 3 14.68 20.03 10.34
CA GLU A 3 15.08 18.88 9.55
C GLU A 3 14.90 17.63 10.40
N THR A 4 13.94 16.77 10.03
CA THR A 4 13.80 15.46 10.66
C THR A 4 14.80 14.52 10.01
N SER A 5 15.58 13.77 10.78
CA SER A 5 16.48 12.70 10.28
C SER A 5 15.73 11.49 9.68
N GLN A 6 14.40 11.54 9.61
CA GLN A 6 13.57 10.47 9.10
C GLN A 6 13.64 10.38 7.58
N LYS A 7 13.82 9.15 7.08
CA LYS A 7 13.79 8.84 5.66
C LYS A 7 12.39 9.15 5.10
N ARG A 8 12.33 10.03 4.11
CA ARG A 8 11.08 10.36 3.40
C ARG A 8 10.66 9.19 2.51
N TYR A 9 9.39 8.81 2.61
CA TYR A 9 8.76 7.83 1.74
C TYR A 9 7.63 8.49 0.97
N GLU A 10 7.43 8.02 -0.25
CA GLU A 10 6.38 8.45 -1.16
C GLU A 10 5.52 7.24 -1.52
N ILE A 11 4.21 7.46 -1.59
CA ILE A 11 3.20 6.49 -2.01
C ILE A 11 2.34 7.22 -3.03
N ASP A 12 2.24 6.66 -4.24
CA ASP A 12 1.60 7.34 -5.36
C ASP A 12 0.07 7.32 -5.23
N VAL A 13 -0.48 6.16 -4.86
CA VAL A 13 -1.93 5.96 -4.75
C VAL A 13 -2.25 5.11 -3.53
N ILE A 14 -3.37 5.43 -2.87
CA ILE A 14 -3.91 4.67 -1.74
C ILE A 14 -5.37 4.35 -2.02
N GLY A 15 -5.71 3.07 -1.89
CA GLY A 15 -7.10 2.61 -1.94
C GLY A 15 -7.52 2.07 -0.57
N ILE A 16 -8.72 2.41 -0.11
CA ILE A 16 -9.26 1.86 1.14
C ILE A 16 -10.60 1.20 0.85
N TYR A 17 -10.74 -0.08 1.24
CA TYR A 17 -11.99 -0.82 1.18
C TYR A 17 -12.15 -1.69 2.41
N GLN A 18 -13.18 -1.41 3.22
CA GLN A 18 -13.42 -2.09 4.49
C GLN A 18 -12.19 -2.05 5.43
N SER A 19 -11.55 -3.19 5.71
CA SER A 19 -10.32 -3.32 6.49
C SER A 19 -9.06 -3.50 5.62
N PHE A 20 -9.18 -3.41 4.29
CA PHE A 20 -8.06 -3.48 3.37
C PHE A 20 -7.60 -2.08 2.96
N ILE A 21 -6.29 -1.88 2.97
CA ILE A 21 -5.63 -0.66 2.49
C ILE A 21 -4.62 -1.07 1.43
N LEU A 22 -4.87 -0.69 0.19
CA LEU A 22 -3.92 -0.85 -0.91
C LEU A 22 -2.95 0.32 -0.88
N ILE A 23 -1.66 0.01 -0.87
CA ILE A 23 -0.57 0.98 -0.93
C ILE A 23 0.10 0.76 -2.28
N ILE A 24 -0.12 1.68 -3.20
CA ILE A 24 0.17 1.49 -4.62
C ILE A 24 1.33 2.38 -5.04
N ASP A 25 2.28 1.79 -5.76
CA ASP A 25 3.33 2.48 -6.49
C ASP A 25 3.05 2.30 -7.98
N ALA A 26 2.81 3.42 -8.67
CA ALA A 26 2.55 3.45 -10.09
C ALA A 26 3.89 3.62 -10.83
N LYS A 27 4.16 2.76 -11.80
CA LYS A 27 5.41 2.79 -12.57
C LYS A 27 5.14 2.69 -14.05
N GLN A 28 5.90 3.50 -14.77
CA GLN A 28 6.13 3.33 -16.20
C GLN A 28 7.58 2.87 -16.34
N TRP A 29 7.77 1.66 -16.85
CA TRP A 29 9.09 1.10 -17.10
C TRP A 29 9.61 1.59 -18.44
N LYS A 30 10.89 1.93 -18.52
CA LYS A 30 11.50 2.33 -19.80
C LYS A 30 12.03 1.07 -20.48
N ARG A 31 11.42 0.65 -21.59
CA ARG A 31 11.80 -0.58 -22.32
C ARG A 31 11.57 -1.85 -21.47
N LYS A 32 12.28 -2.95 -21.77
CA LYS A 32 12.39 -4.16 -20.94
C LYS A 32 13.28 -3.88 -19.72
N ASP A 33 12.84 -3.04 -18.77
CA ASP A 33 13.53 -2.92 -17.49
C ASP A 33 13.77 -4.32 -16.90
N SER A 34 14.95 -4.52 -16.30
CA SER A 34 15.37 -5.86 -15.92
C SER A 34 14.53 -6.40 -14.75
N TYR A 35 14.44 -7.73 -14.66
CA TYR A 35 13.87 -8.44 -13.51
C TYR A 35 14.35 -7.84 -12.17
N GLY A 36 15.66 -7.61 -12.07
CA GLY A 36 16.28 -7.09 -10.85
C GLY A 36 15.79 -5.68 -10.49
N ALA A 37 15.56 -4.81 -11.48
CA ALA A 37 15.05 -3.46 -11.24
C ALA A 37 13.60 -3.49 -10.71
N MET A 38 12.74 -4.30 -11.35
CA MET A 38 11.35 -4.48 -10.93
C MET A 38 11.26 -5.11 -9.54
N ASN A 39 12.08 -6.13 -9.27
CA ASN A 39 12.15 -6.79 -7.98
C ASN A 39 12.62 -5.85 -6.87
N LYS A 40 13.64 -5.02 -7.15
CA LYS A 40 14.11 -3.99 -6.23
C LYS A 40 13.01 -2.96 -5.92
N ALA A 41 12.27 -2.50 -6.93
CA ALA A 41 11.18 -1.55 -6.73
C ALA A 41 10.04 -2.14 -5.88
N ALA A 42 9.61 -3.37 -6.18
CA ALA A 42 8.62 -4.09 -5.40
C ALA A 42 9.05 -4.27 -3.93
N ASN A 43 10.33 -4.58 -3.70
CA ASN A 43 10.89 -4.66 -2.35
C ASN A 43 10.88 -3.31 -1.63
N LEU A 44 11.23 -2.21 -2.31
CA LEU A 44 11.11 -0.87 -1.74
C LEU A 44 9.65 -0.52 -1.42
N GLN A 45 8.70 -0.95 -2.25
CA GLN A 45 7.28 -0.75 -1.98
C GLN A 45 6.82 -1.48 -0.71
N TYR A 46 7.26 -2.71 -0.51
CA TYR A 46 7.02 -3.39 0.76
C TYR A 46 7.64 -2.65 1.96
N GLN A 47 8.87 -2.14 1.83
CA GLN A 47 9.50 -1.37 2.90
C GLN A 47 8.73 -0.09 3.26
N ARG A 48 8.13 0.59 2.28
CA ARG A 48 7.24 1.74 2.52
C ARG A 48 6.03 1.35 3.36
N VAL A 49 5.40 0.21 3.07
CA VAL A 49 4.28 -0.32 3.87
C VAL A 49 4.72 -0.64 5.30
N VAL A 50 5.89 -1.24 5.49
CA VAL A 50 6.47 -1.51 6.82
C VAL A 50 6.77 -0.22 7.57
N ALA A 51 7.31 0.79 6.89
CA ALA A 51 7.55 2.10 7.49
C ALA A 51 6.23 2.78 7.89
N LEU A 52 5.20 2.69 7.04
CA LEU A 52 3.87 3.23 7.34
C LEU A 52 3.26 2.57 8.59
N LYS A 53 3.37 1.23 8.74
CA LYS A 53 2.95 0.50 9.95
C LYS A 53 3.58 1.06 11.24
N LYS A 54 4.85 1.49 11.18
CA LYS A 54 5.58 2.05 12.33
C LYS A 54 5.11 3.45 12.71
N ASN A 55 4.31 4.10 11.87
CA ASN A 55 3.80 5.46 12.07
C ASN A 55 2.26 5.46 12.17
N PRO A 56 1.69 5.00 13.30
CA PRO A 56 0.25 4.86 13.48
C PRO A 56 -0.52 6.19 13.40
N GLU A 57 0.14 7.32 13.71
CA GLU A 57 -0.43 8.67 13.52
C GLU A 57 -0.67 8.97 12.05
N THR A 58 0.32 8.71 11.19
CA THR A 58 0.21 8.91 9.75
C THR A 58 -0.89 8.05 9.14
N ILE A 59 -1.02 6.79 9.55
CA ILE A 59 -2.12 5.92 9.09
C ILE A 59 -3.47 6.47 9.55
N SER A 60 -3.57 6.93 10.79
CA SER A 60 -4.82 7.47 11.33
C SER A 60 -5.26 8.73 10.58
N ASP A 61 -4.33 9.67 10.39
CA ASP A 61 -4.56 10.91 9.66
C ASP A 61 -4.98 10.63 8.21
N LEU A 62 -4.30 9.70 7.53
CA LEU A 62 -4.66 9.25 6.19
C LEU A 62 -6.10 8.71 6.11
N ILE A 63 -6.47 7.79 7.01
CA ILE A 63 -7.82 7.19 7.03
C ILE A 63 -8.87 8.27 7.30
N GLN A 64 -8.60 9.17 8.25
CA GLN A 64 -9.51 10.28 8.58
C GLN A 64 -9.67 11.27 7.42
N LYS A 65 -8.58 11.58 6.68
CA LYS A 65 -8.64 12.45 5.49
C LYS A 65 -9.45 11.84 4.36
N LEU A 66 -9.34 10.52 4.15
CA LEU A 66 -10.02 9.84 3.04
C LEU A 66 -11.47 9.45 3.36
N LEU A 67 -11.77 9.03 4.60
CA LEU A 67 -13.08 8.50 4.98
C LEU A 67 -13.87 9.43 5.92
N GLY A 68 -13.26 10.52 6.37
CA GLY A 68 -13.84 11.49 7.28
C GLY A 68 -13.66 11.16 8.77
N LEU A 69 -13.72 12.20 9.61
CA LEU A 69 -13.53 12.12 11.06
C LEU A 69 -14.56 11.23 11.78
N LYS A 70 -15.78 11.13 11.22
CA LYS A 70 -16.86 10.31 11.78
C LYS A 70 -16.72 8.82 11.46
N TYR A 71 -15.77 8.43 10.62
CA TYR A 71 -15.55 7.04 10.28
C TYR A 71 -15.11 6.25 11.51
N ASN A 72 -15.85 5.18 11.86
CA ASN A 72 -15.53 4.38 13.04
C ASN A 72 -14.38 3.42 12.73
N VAL A 73 -13.16 3.97 12.76
CA VAL A 73 -11.91 3.26 12.43
C VAL A 73 -11.73 2.02 13.31
N ARG A 74 -12.14 2.08 14.59
CA ARG A 74 -11.96 1.00 15.57
C ARG A 74 -12.73 -0.26 15.19
N LYS A 75 -13.93 -0.14 14.62
CA LYS A 75 -14.75 -1.29 14.18
C LYS A 75 -14.15 -2.06 12.99
N ARG A 76 -13.16 -1.47 12.31
CA ARG A 76 -12.55 -2.04 11.09
C ARG A 76 -11.14 -2.56 11.33
N LEU A 77 -10.64 -2.45 12.57
CA LEU A 77 -9.37 -3.03 12.96
C LEU A 77 -9.45 -4.56 12.99
N PRO A 78 -8.34 -5.27 12.70
CA PRO A 78 -7.08 -4.72 12.19
C PRO A 78 -7.16 -4.38 10.70
N PHE A 79 -6.50 -3.30 10.28
CA PHE A 79 -6.32 -3.02 8.85
C PHE A 79 -5.24 -3.93 8.26
N THR A 80 -5.43 -4.32 7.02
CA THR A 80 -4.48 -5.11 6.22
C THR A 80 -3.93 -4.23 5.13
N LEU A 81 -2.67 -3.82 5.27
CA LEU A 81 -1.97 -3.06 4.25
C LEU A 81 -1.40 -4.04 3.22
N ILE A 82 -1.69 -3.78 1.95
CA ILE A 82 -1.30 -4.63 0.82
C ILE A 82 -0.42 -3.75 -0.09
N PRO A 83 0.90 -4.01 -0.17
CA PRO A 83 1.75 -3.38 -1.16
C PRO A 83 1.33 -3.86 -2.55
N LEU A 84 1.27 -2.94 -3.51
CA LEU A 84 0.92 -3.24 -4.89
C LEU A 84 1.77 -2.37 -5.82
N MET A 85 2.33 -2.98 -6.85
CA MET A 85 2.94 -2.27 -7.97
C MET A 85 1.93 -2.25 -9.12
N VAL A 86 1.60 -1.07 -9.63
CA VAL A 86 0.78 -0.92 -10.84
C VAL A 86 1.65 -0.38 -11.97
N THR A 87 1.53 -0.96 -13.16
CA THR A 87 2.42 -0.69 -14.30
C THR A 87 1.66 -0.52 -15.59
N LEU A 88 2.15 0.35 -16.48
CA LEU A 88 1.56 0.54 -17.81
C LEU A 88 1.92 -0.60 -18.77
N GLU A 89 3.01 -1.30 -18.52
CA GLU A 89 3.61 -2.28 -19.43
C GLU A 89 3.20 -3.72 -19.10
N THR A 90 3.12 -4.55 -20.14
CA THR A 90 2.94 -6.00 -19.97
C THR A 90 4.20 -6.62 -19.37
N ASN A 91 4.04 -7.25 -18.22
CA ASN A 91 5.13 -7.86 -17.47
C ASN A 91 4.94 -9.37 -17.36
N TRP A 92 6.01 -10.12 -17.65
CA TRP A 92 6.05 -11.57 -17.47
C TRP A 92 6.07 -11.98 -16.00
N ILE A 93 6.49 -11.07 -15.12
CA ILE A 93 6.51 -11.24 -13.67
C ILE A 93 5.23 -10.63 -13.11
N LYS A 94 4.39 -11.46 -12.48
CA LYS A 94 3.16 -11.01 -11.81
C LYS A 94 3.32 -10.84 -10.30
N ILE A 95 4.33 -11.49 -9.71
CA ILE A 95 4.65 -11.44 -8.29
C ILE A 95 6.17 -11.45 -8.16
N ASN A 96 6.74 -10.57 -7.34
CA ASN A 96 8.18 -10.54 -7.09
C ASN A 96 8.62 -11.60 -6.04
N ASP A 97 9.93 -11.71 -5.81
CA ASP A 97 10.50 -12.67 -4.82
C ASP A 97 9.98 -12.48 -3.39
N ASN A 98 9.46 -11.30 -3.06
CA ASN A 98 8.92 -10.96 -1.74
C ASN A 98 7.39 -10.95 -1.72
N SER A 99 6.75 -11.64 -2.66
CA SER A 99 5.29 -11.79 -2.74
C SER A 99 4.52 -10.47 -2.86
N VAL A 100 5.13 -9.44 -3.47
CA VAL A 100 4.44 -8.19 -3.84
C VAL A 100 3.89 -8.35 -5.25
N PRO A 101 2.58 -8.14 -5.46
CA PRO A 101 1.96 -8.22 -6.78
C PRO A 101 2.40 -7.06 -7.69
N LEU A 102 2.66 -7.39 -8.95
CA LEU A 102 2.91 -6.49 -10.06
C LEU A 102 1.75 -6.63 -11.05
N VAL A 103 0.95 -5.58 -11.19
CA VAL A 103 -0.32 -5.63 -11.89
C VAL A 103 -0.34 -4.59 -13.01
N GLU A 104 -0.56 -5.05 -14.23
CA GLU A 104 -0.79 -4.12 -15.34
C GLU A 104 -2.05 -3.29 -15.09
N ILE A 105 -2.01 -2.01 -15.45
CA ILE A 105 -3.12 -1.09 -15.18
C ILE A 105 -4.42 -1.56 -15.83
N TYR A 106 -4.36 -2.19 -17.00
CA TYR A 106 -5.54 -2.73 -17.69
C TYR A 106 -6.11 -3.99 -17.03
N ASN A 107 -5.32 -4.70 -16.21
CA ASN A 107 -5.74 -5.87 -15.43
C ASN A 107 -6.08 -5.51 -13.97
N LEU A 108 -5.93 -4.25 -13.57
CA LEU A 108 -6.12 -3.83 -12.18
C LEU A 108 -7.53 -4.13 -11.68
N ASN A 109 -8.56 -3.93 -12.51
CA ASN A 109 -9.94 -4.18 -12.10
C ASN A 109 -10.17 -5.67 -11.77
N SER A 110 -9.78 -6.58 -12.66
CA SER A 110 -9.87 -8.03 -12.44
C SER A 110 -9.06 -8.47 -11.22
N PHE A 111 -7.83 -7.94 -11.07
CA PHE A 111 -7.01 -8.20 -9.88
C PHE A 111 -7.74 -7.82 -8.58
N LEU A 112 -8.40 -6.66 -8.55
CA LEU A 112 -9.13 -6.21 -7.36
C LEU A 112 -10.35 -7.07 -7.04
N GLN A 113 -11.03 -7.60 -8.06
CA GLN A 113 -12.17 -8.52 -7.87
C GLN A 113 -11.72 -9.85 -7.27
N GLU A 114 -10.56 -10.36 -7.68
CA GLU A 114 -10.01 -11.64 -7.21
C GLU A 114 -9.17 -11.52 -5.94
N LEU A 115 -8.77 -10.30 -5.55
CA LEU A 115 -7.89 -10.03 -4.42
C LEU A 115 -8.31 -10.73 -3.11
N PRO A 116 -9.59 -10.76 -2.69
CA PRO A 116 -9.98 -11.45 -1.47
C PRO A 116 -9.65 -12.95 -1.47
N VAL A 117 -9.75 -13.60 -2.63
CA VAL A 117 -9.49 -15.04 -2.80
C VAL A 117 -7.99 -15.32 -2.90
N ASN A 118 -7.23 -14.42 -3.50
CA ASN A 118 -5.80 -14.58 -3.75
C ASN A 118 -4.89 -13.97 -2.67
N LEU A 119 -5.46 -13.36 -1.63
CA LEU A 119 -4.72 -12.56 -0.66
C LEU A 119 -3.58 -13.33 0.05
N HIS A 120 -3.74 -14.64 0.26
CA HIS A 120 -2.75 -15.48 0.93
C HIS A 120 -1.45 -15.66 0.14
N TYR A 121 -1.46 -15.38 -1.17
CA TYR A 121 -0.25 -15.37 -2.00
C TYR A 121 0.58 -14.10 -1.82
N PHE A 122 -0.01 -13.04 -1.23
CA PHE A 122 0.63 -11.73 -1.16
C PHE A 122 1.17 -11.42 0.22
N LYS A 123 2.29 -10.70 0.25
CA LYS A 123 2.83 -10.17 1.49
C LYS A 123 1.93 -9.05 1.98
N THR A 124 1.48 -9.13 3.22
CA THR A 124 0.62 -8.12 3.83
C THR A 124 1.17 -7.67 5.17
N VAL A 125 0.74 -6.49 5.62
CA VAL A 125 1.12 -5.95 6.92
C VAL A 125 -0.14 -5.58 7.71
N LYS A 126 -0.32 -6.18 8.88
CA LYS A 126 -1.44 -5.87 9.78
C LYS A 126 -1.15 -4.64 10.64
N VAL A 127 -2.13 -3.76 10.75
CA VAL A 127 -2.11 -2.56 11.60
C VAL A 127 -3.29 -2.62 12.55
N SER A 128 -3.00 -2.88 13.83
CA SER A 128 -4.00 -2.93 14.91
C SER A 128 -4.02 -1.66 15.77
N LYS A 129 -3.00 -0.80 15.65
CA LYS A 129 -2.87 0.44 16.42
C LYS A 129 -3.19 1.63 15.53
N ILE A 130 -4.25 2.35 15.88
CA ILE A 130 -4.64 3.62 15.25
C ILE A 130 -4.94 4.64 16.35
N ILE A 131 -4.39 5.84 16.20
CA ILE A 131 -4.58 6.94 17.15
C ILE A 131 -5.76 7.77 16.66
N ALA A 132 -6.95 7.54 17.20
CA ALA A 132 -8.09 8.40 16.90
C ALA A 132 -7.80 9.81 17.45
N GLN A 133 -7.75 10.81 16.57
CA GLN A 133 -7.61 12.19 17.03
C GLN A 133 -8.90 12.55 17.77
N LYS A 134 -8.76 12.97 19.04
CA LYS A 134 -9.89 13.55 19.77
C LYS A 134 -10.10 14.96 19.21
N GLN A 135 -11.33 15.31 18.85
CA GLN A 135 -11.69 16.71 18.70
C GLN A 135 -11.50 17.36 20.09
N LEU A 136 -10.67 18.39 20.15
CA LEU A 136 -10.80 19.39 21.21
C LEU A 136 -12.12 20.10 20.93
N LEU A 137 -13.13 19.80 21.75
CA LEU A 137 -14.40 20.53 21.79
C LEU A 137 -14.17 21.93 22.36
#